data_AF-A0A0D0DTJ0-F1
#
_entry.id   AF-A0A0D0DTJ0-F1
#
_cell.length_a   1.000
_cell.length_b   1.000
_cell.length_c   1.000
_cell.angle_alpha   90.00
_cell.angle_beta   90.00
_cell.angle_gamma   90.00
#
_symmetry.space_group_name_H-M   'P 1'
#
loop_
_entity.id
_entity.type
_entity.pdbx_description
1 polymer ?
#
loop_
_entity_poly.entity_id
_entity_poly.type
_entity_poly.pdbx_seq_one_letter_code
_entity_poly.pdbx_strand_id
1 'polypeptide(L)'
;YLKVNYKSTITWKLATNYLRCNQNFHGHKHYDCALIRTHNWHQRVKSTFVHLHFMFCYDVGGHTVELALVTYMDVPNGAQHMLDKDL
;
A
#
# COMPACT_ATOMS: atom_id res chain seq x y z
N TYR A 1 -12.85 -7.15 15.37
CA TYR A 1 -11.43 -7.55 15.43
C TYR A 1 -11.37 -8.96 15.97
N LEU A 2 -10.37 -9.75 15.59
CA LEU A 2 -10.21 -11.12 16.08
C LEU A 2 -9.03 -11.16 17.05
N LYS A 3 -9.31 -11.42 18.32
CA LYS A 3 -8.27 -11.67 19.33
C LYS A 3 -7.93 -13.15 19.29
N VAL A 4 -6.81 -13.51 18.68
CA VAL A 4 -6.34 -14.89 18.60
C VAL A 4 -5.25 -15.09 19.63
N ASN A 5 -5.42 -16.09 20.49
CA ASN A 5 -4.36 -16.54 21.36
C ASN A 5 -3.68 -17.74 20.73
N TYR A 6 -2.40 -17.62 20.42
CA TYR A 6 -1.58 -18.74 19.98
C TYR A 6 -0.71 -19.21 21.14
N LYS A 7 -0.68 -20.52 21.37
CA LYS A 7 0.19 -21.15 22.35
C LYS A 7 1.26 -21.95 21.61
N SER A 8 2.52 -21.59 21.79
CA SER A 8 3.62 -22.40 21.26
C SER A 8 3.72 -23.71 22.03
N THR A 9 3.74 -24.86 21.35
CA THR A 9 3.93 -26.17 22.01
C THR A 9 5.38 -26.44 22.41
N ILE A 10 6.32 -25.63 21.91
CA ILE A 10 7.75 -25.75 22.20
C ILE A 10 8.12 -24.88 23.42
N THR A 11 7.68 -23.61 23.42
CA THR A 11 8.01 -22.67 24.51
C THR A 11 6.92 -22.53 25.56
N TRP A 12 5.74 -23.12 25.32
CA TRP A 12 4.53 -23.04 26.16
C TRP A 12 4.04 -21.61 26.45
N LYS A 13 4.61 -20.61 25.78
CA LYS A 13 4.23 -19.20 25.90
C LYS A 13 2.94 -18.94 25.13
N LEU A 14 2.06 -18.18 25.75
CA LEU A 14 0.85 -17.65 25.13
C LEU A 14 1.16 -16.30 24.49
N ALA A 15 1.00 -16.21 23.18
CA ALA A 15 1.09 -14.97 22.43
C ALA A 15 -0.31 -14.58 21.98
N THR A 16 -0.78 -13.43 22.42
CA THR A 16 -2.03 -12.86 21.94
C THR A 16 -1.76 -12.01 20.72
N ASN A 17 -2.22 -12.47 19.57
CA ASN A 17 -2.22 -11.68 18.35
C ASN A 17 -3.61 -11.07 18.13
N TYR A 18 -3.65 -9.74 18.07
CA TYR A 18 -4.84 -9.01 17.69
C TYR A 18 -4.85 -8.88 16.18
N LEU A 19 -5.43 -9.88 15.50
CA LEU A 19 -5.61 -9.82 14.07
C LEU A 19 -6.70 -8.79 13.75
N ARG A 20 -6.28 -7.74 13.04
CA ARG A 20 -7.05 -6.51 12.80
C ARG A 20 -8.01 -6.68 11.61
N CYS A 21 -9.02 -7.53 11.80
CA CYS A 21 -9.95 -7.95 10.75
C CYS A 21 -11.15 -7.00 10.49
N ASN A 22 -11.06 -5.69 10.81
CA ASN A 22 -12.18 -4.75 10.57
C ASN A 22 -11.66 -3.36 10.13
N GLN A 23 -12.13 -2.87 8.98
CA GLN A 23 -11.88 -1.50 8.47
C GLN A 23 -12.46 -0.39 9.35
N ASN A 24 -13.39 -0.73 10.25
CA ASN A 24 -13.96 0.15 11.26
C ASN A 24 -13.55 -0.32 12.67
N PHE A 25 -12.26 -0.54 12.87
CA PHE A 25 -11.70 -0.85 14.19
C PHE A 25 -11.84 0.39 15.09
N HIS A 26 -12.83 0.38 15.99
CA HIS A 26 -13.20 1.52 16.85
C HIS A 26 -13.74 2.77 16.12
N GLY A 27 -14.51 2.61 15.03
CA GLY A 27 -15.19 3.76 14.41
C GLY A 27 -14.33 4.60 13.46
N HIS A 28 -13.13 4.12 13.12
CA HIS A 28 -12.18 4.84 12.26
C HIS A 28 -11.88 4.04 10.98
N LYS A 29 -12.11 4.65 9.79
CA LYS A 29 -11.75 4.11 8.46
C LYS A 29 -10.23 4.02 8.31
N HIS A 30 -9.66 2.85 7.99
CA HIS A 30 -8.23 2.73 7.70
C HIS A 30 -7.89 1.50 6.84
N TYR A 31 -6.81 1.44 6.05
CA TYR A 31 -6.34 2.21 4.87
C TYR A 31 -5.45 1.23 4.09
N ASP A 32 -5.62 1.17 2.77
CA ASP A 32 -4.98 0.23 1.83
C ASP A 32 -3.49 0.55 1.58
N CYS A 33 -2.67 0.68 2.62
CA CYS A 33 -1.27 1.06 2.43
C CYS A 33 -0.46 -0.07 1.79
N ALA A 34 0.29 0.24 0.73
CA ALA A 34 1.22 -0.66 0.05
C ALA A 34 2.63 -0.06 -0.01
N LEU A 35 3.66 -0.91 -0.11
CA LEU A 35 5.03 -0.49 -0.38
C LEU A 35 5.34 -0.77 -1.85
N ILE A 36 5.56 0.27 -2.64
CA ILE A 36 5.92 0.13 -4.06
C ILE A 36 7.39 0.43 -4.28
N ARG A 37 7.98 -0.21 -5.30
CA ARG A 37 9.33 0.08 -5.77
C ARG A 37 9.24 0.81 -7.10
N THR A 38 9.86 1.98 -7.15
CA THR A 38 9.96 2.79 -8.37
C THR A 38 11.42 2.89 -8.80
N HIS A 39 11.65 2.82 -10.11
CA HIS A 39 12.95 3.08 -10.71
C HIS A 39 12.97 4.54 -11.18
N ASN A 40 13.87 5.35 -10.64
CA ASN A 40 14.03 6.73 -11.11
C ASN A 40 15.01 6.82 -12.29
N TRP A 41 15.07 8.00 -12.93
CA TRP A 41 15.93 8.27 -14.10
C TRP A 41 17.42 7.93 -13.87
N HIS A 42 17.89 8.00 -12.63
CA HIS A 42 19.28 7.68 -12.26
C HIS A 42 19.46 6.21 -11.84
N GLN A 43 18.52 5.31 -12.19
CA GLN A 43 18.51 3.88 -11.84
C GLN A 43 18.58 3.57 -10.33
N ARG A 44 18.29 4.55 -9.47
CA ARG A 44 18.16 4.29 -8.03
C ARG A 44 16.77 3.73 -7.75
N VAL A 45 16.72 2.56 -7.13
CA VAL A 45 15.49 1.97 -6.62
C VAL A 45 15.04 2.79 -5.41
N LYS A 46 13.87 3.42 -5.52
CA LYS A 46 13.21 4.09 -4.40
C LYS A 46 11.99 3.26 -4.00
N SER A 47 11.96 2.82 -2.74
CA SER A 47 10.76 2.22 -2.15
C SER A 47 9.98 3.33 -1.44
N THR A 48 8.67 3.39 -1.64
CA THR A 48 7.81 4.41 -1.03
C THR A 48 6.48 3.81 -0.64
N PHE A 49 5.92 4.29 0.46
CA PHE A 49 4.61 3.84 0.88
C PHE A 49 3.53 4.65 0.17
N VAL A 50 2.46 3.96 -0.21
CA VAL A 50 1.34 4.53 -0.94
C VAL A 50 0.02 4.07 -0.33
N HIS A 51 -1.03 4.85 -0.49
CA HIS A 51 -2.39 4.38 -0.36
C HIS A 51 -2.81 3.75 -1.69
N LEU A 52 -3.08 2.46 -1.69
CA LEU A 52 -3.63 1.75 -2.83
C LEU A 52 -5.12 2.06 -2.95
N HIS A 53 -5.53 2.71 -4.02
CA HIS A 53 -6.95 2.94 -4.28
C HIS A 53 -7.58 1.78 -5.03
N PHE A 54 -6.86 1.22 -6.02
CA PHE A 54 -7.42 0.23 -6.91
C PHE A 54 -6.33 -0.57 -7.63
N MET A 55 -6.62 -1.82 -8.01
CA MET A 55 -5.78 -2.65 -8.87
C MET A 55 -6.64 -3.18 -10.02
N PHE A 56 -6.10 -3.18 -11.25
CA PHE A 56 -6.82 -3.64 -12.43
C PHE A 56 -5.85 -4.16 -13.51
N CYS A 57 -6.37 -5.02 -14.37
CA CYS A 57 -5.65 -5.51 -15.54
C CYS A 57 -6.21 -4.85 -16.80
N TYR A 58 -5.35 -4.62 -17.77
CA TYR A 58 -5.73 -4.03 -19.05
C TYR A 58 -5.07 -4.77 -20.22
N ASP A 59 -5.88 -5.22 -21.17
CA ASP A 59 -5.41 -5.96 -22.35
C ASP A 59 -5.17 -5.01 -23.53
N VAL A 60 -3.93 -4.96 -24.03
CA VAL A 60 -3.57 -4.17 -25.21
C VAL A 60 -2.78 -5.06 -26.17
N GLY A 61 -3.31 -5.22 -27.39
CA GLY A 61 -2.62 -5.98 -28.44
C GLY A 61 -2.36 -7.45 -28.09
N GLY A 62 -3.21 -8.06 -27.24
CA GLY A 62 -3.04 -9.44 -26.79
C GLY A 62 -2.08 -9.60 -25.59
N HIS A 63 -1.61 -8.51 -24.99
CA HIS A 63 -0.81 -8.51 -23.77
C HIS A 63 -1.59 -7.90 -22.62
N THR A 64 -1.64 -8.62 -21.49
CA THR A 64 -2.24 -8.14 -20.25
C THR A 64 -1.23 -7.36 -19.43
N VAL A 65 -1.60 -6.15 -19.04
CA VAL A 65 -0.80 -5.28 -18.16
C VAL A 65 -1.51 -5.14 -16.82
N GLU A 66 -0.80 -5.42 -15.74
CA GLU A 66 -1.28 -5.24 -14.37
C GLU A 66 -0.95 -3.82 -13.88
N LEU A 67 -1.97 -3.09 -13.42
CA LEU A 67 -1.86 -1.69 -13.02
C LEU A 67 -2.47 -1.50 -11.62
N ALA A 68 -1.90 -0.55 -10.88
CA ALA A 68 -2.40 -0.13 -9.57
C ALA A 68 -2.54 1.39 -9.53
N LEU A 69 -3.72 1.86 -9.18
CA LEU A 69 -3.97 3.26 -8.85
C LEU A 69 -3.60 3.49 -7.39
N VAL A 70 -2.60 4.32 -7.16
CA VAL A 70 -2.02 4.58 -5.84
C VAL A 70 -1.84 6.07 -5.60
N THR A 71 -2.05 6.53 -4.37
CA THR A 71 -1.68 7.87 -3.93
C THR A 71 -0.43 7.77 -3.07
N TYR A 72 0.63 8.48 -3.47
CA TYR A 72 1.86 8.53 -2.69
C TYR A 72 1.62 9.13 -1.30
N MET A 73 2.18 8.50 -0.27
CA MET A 73 2.14 9.05 1.08
C MET A 73 3.31 9.99 1.38
N ASP A 74 4.38 9.93 0.57
CA ASP A 74 5.62 10.69 0.79
C ASP A 74 5.73 11.96 -0.10
N VAL A 75 4.62 12.54 -0.56
CA VAL A 75 4.69 13.77 -1.38
C VAL A 75 5.09 14.94 -0.47
N PRO A 76 6.26 15.59 -0.67
CA PRO A 76 6.53 16.84 0.04
C PRO A 76 5.47 17.87 -0.36
N ASN A 77 4.84 18.51 0.62
CA ASN A 77 3.93 19.63 0.41
C ASN A 77 4.68 20.72 -0.38
N GLY A 78 4.42 20.82 -1.68
CA GLY A 78 5.02 21.84 -2.54
C GLY A 78 6.04 21.32 -3.54
N ALA A 79 5.55 20.64 -4.58
CA ALA A 79 6.02 20.88 -5.93
C ALA A 79 4.78 20.86 -6.81
N GLN A 80 4.34 22.05 -7.25
CA GLN A 80 3.40 22.15 -8.35
C GLN A 80 3.89 21.24 -9.48
N HIS A 81 2.96 20.48 -10.05
CA HIS A 81 3.14 19.86 -11.35
C HIS A 81 3.86 20.85 -12.28
N MET A 82 5.12 20.57 -12.61
CA MET A 82 5.86 21.28 -13.67
C MET A 82 5.38 20.84 -15.07
N LEU A 83 4.07 20.61 -15.20
CA LEU A 83 3.37 20.19 -16.40
C LEU A 83 2.02 20.91 -16.41
N ASP A 84 2.08 22.23 -16.55
CA ASP A 84 1.04 23.08 -17.14
C ASP A 84 1.62 24.50 -17.31
N LYS A 85 2.57 24.63 -18.24
CA LYS A 85 3.08 25.95 -18.66
C LYS A 85 2.72 26.32 -20.09
N ASP A 86 1.91 25.52 -20.77
CA ASP A 86 1.51 25.76 -22.17
C ASP A 86 -0.02 25.64 -22.36
N LEU A 87 -0.78 26.44 -21.61
CA LEU A 87 -2.14 26.86 -21.98
C LEU A 87 -2.25 28.38 -21.86
#